data_AF-A0A4Q4D9M1-F1
#
_entry.id   AF-A0A4Q4D9M1-F1
#
_cell.length_a   1.000
_cell.length_b   1.000
_cell.length_c   1.000
_cell.angle_alpha   90.00
_cell.angle_beta   90.00
_cell.angle_gamma   90.00
#
_symmetry.space_group_name_H-M   'P 1'
#
loop_
_entity.id
_entity.type
_entity.pdbx_description
1 polymer ?
#
loop_
_entity_poly.entity_id
_entity_poly.type
_entity_poly.pdbx_seq_one_letter_code
_entity_poly.pdbx_strand_id
1 'polypeptide(L)' 'MEIQWRKSSKSSGADGNNCLELAEHGGEILMRESDNPDVIIHTTPAKLRAFLDGAKEGEFDNLA' A
#
# COMPACT_ATOMS: atom_id res chain seq x y z
N MET A 1 -19.80 -7.14 -4.82
CA MET A 1 -19.10 -7.37 -3.54
C MET A 1 -18.25 -6.14 -3.27
N GLU A 2 -18.29 -5.63 -2.05
CA GLU A 2 -17.52 -4.44 -1.63
C GLU A 2 -16.06 -4.83 -1.35
N ILE A 3 -15.11 -4.02 -1.84
CA ILE A 3 -13.67 -4.27 -1.65
C ILE A 3 -13.33 -4.04 -0.17
N GLN A 4 -12.71 -5.04 0.46
CA GLN A 4 -12.34 -4.98 1.88
C GLN A 4 -10.92 -4.42 2.04
N TRP A 5 -10.85 -3.10 2.26
CA TRP A 5 -9.58 -2.39 2.46
C TRP A 5 -9.01 -2.60 3.86
N ARG A 6 -7.70 -2.82 3.93
CA ARG A 6 -6.93 -2.98 5.16
C ARG A 6 -5.92 -1.86 5.27
N LYS A 7 -6.06 -1.04 6.31
CA LYS A 7 -5.10 0.00 6.70
C LYS A 7 -4.04 -0.59 7.63
N SER A 8 -2.80 -0.10 7.54
CA SER A 8 -1.74 -0.48 8.46
C SER A 8 -2.04 0.00 9.89
N SER A 9 -1.65 -0.76 10.91
CA SER A 9 -1.71 -0.29 12.31
C SER A 9 -0.66 0.77 12.64
N LYS A 10 0.33 0.98 11.76
CA LYS A 10 1.35 2.05 11.89
C LYS A 10 0.86 3.41 11.40
N SER A 11 -0.35 3.45 10.84
CA SER A 11 -1.01 4.65 10.36
C SER A 11 -1.70 5.48 11.44
N SER A 12 -1.67 5.05 12.70
CA SER A 12 -2.20 5.81 13.84
C SER A 12 -1.05 6.53 14.57
N GLY A 13 -0.83 7.80 14.26
CA GLY A 13 0.20 8.65 14.87
C GLY A 13 0.00 10.14 14.56
N ALA A 14 0.64 11.02 15.33
CA ALA A 14 0.49 12.48 15.21
C ALA A 14 1.11 13.07 13.93
N ASP A 15 1.92 12.30 13.21
CA ASP A 15 2.77 12.76 12.10
C ASP A 15 2.23 12.41 10.69
N GLY A 16 0.91 12.30 10.52
CA GLY A 16 0.30 12.37 9.20
C GLY A 16 -0.66 11.23 8.86
N ASN A 17 -1.86 11.62 8.40
CA ASN A 17 -2.99 10.76 8.05
C ASN A 17 -2.84 10.06 6.68
N ASN A 18 -1.65 10.07 6.07
CA ASN A 18 -1.43 9.54 4.73
C ASN A 18 -1.19 8.04 4.81
N CYS A 19 -2.27 7.27 4.81
CA CYS A 19 -2.23 5.85 5.13
C CYS A 19 -2.36 5.03 3.86
N LEU A 20 -1.38 4.18 3.57
CA LEU A 20 -1.53 3.16 2.55
C LEU A 20 -2.55 2.10 2.98
N GLU A 21 -3.47 1.79 2.08
CA GLU A 21 -4.49 0.76 2.23
C GLU A 21 -4.29 -0.32 1.16
N LEU A 22 -4.45 -1.59 1.55
CA LEU A 22 -4.33 -2.74 0.67
C LEU A 22 -5.62 -3.56 0.68
N ALA A 23 -5.99 -4.13 -0.46
CA ALA A 23 -7.08 -5.10 -0.56
C ALA A 23 -6.72 -6.24 -1.52
N GLU A 24 -7.21 -7.44 -1.24
CA GLU A 24 -7.16 -8.55 -2.20
C GLU A 24 -8.45 -8.55 -3.03
N HIS A 25 -8.32 -8.61 -4.35
CA HIS A 25 -9.46 -8.65 -5.25
C HIS A 25 -9.14 -9.47 -6.49
N GLY A 26 -9.88 -10.56 -6.72
CA GLY A 26 -9.73 -11.36 -7.95
C GLY A 26 -8.33 -11.97 -8.16
N GLY A 27 -7.56 -12.22 -7.09
CA GLY A 27 -6.18 -12.71 -7.16
C GLY A 27 -5.11 -11.62 -7.33
N GLU A 28 -5.53 -10.36 -7.44
CA GLU A 28 -4.64 -9.20 -7.42
C GLU A 28 -4.60 -8.55 -6.03
N ILE A 29 -3.59 -7.69 -5.84
CA ILE A 29 -3.56 -6.74 -4.73
C ILE A 29 -3.85 -5.35 -5.28
N LEU A 30 -4.81 -4.69 -4.66
CA LEU A 30 -5.10 -3.29 -4.87
C LEU A 30 -4.41 -2.48 -3.79
N MET A 31 -3.82 -1.36 -4.17
CA MET A 31 -3.17 -0.43 -3.27
C MET A 31 -3.65 0.98 -3.55
N ARG A 32 -3.96 1.72 -2.50
CA ARG A 32 -4.31 3.15 -2.59
C ARG A 32 -3.82 3.89 -1.35
N GLU A 33 -3.83 5.21 -1.46
CA GLU A 33 -3.59 6.10 -0.34
C GLU A 33 -4.95 6.64 0.16
N SER A 34 -5.10 6.82 1.47
CA SER A 34 -6.40 7.15 2.08
C SER A 34 -6.95 8.52 1.71
N ASP A 35 -6.09 9.51 1.47
CA ASP A 35 -6.50 10.86 1.04
C ASP A 35 -6.79 10.92 -0.47
N ASN A 36 -6.34 9.94 -1.24
CA ASN A 36 -6.58 9.80 -2.68
C ASN A 36 -7.20 8.43 -3.04
N PRO A 37 -8.40 8.10 -2.53
CA PRO A 37 -8.98 6.76 -2.58
C PRO A 37 -9.39 6.31 -4.00
N ASP A 38 -9.46 7.24 -4.95
CA ASP A 38 -9.83 7.02 -6.35
C ASP A 38 -8.64 6.58 -7.23
N VAL A 39 -7.40 6.77 -6.75
CA VAL A 39 -6.19 6.33 -7.46
C VAL A 39 -5.77 4.96 -6.94
N ILE A 40 -6.11 3.93 -7.71
CA ILE A 40 -5.85 2.53 -7.32
C ILE A 40 -4.74 1.95 -8.19
N ILE A 41 -3.66 1.52 -7.54
CA ILE A 41 -2.59 0.73 -8.15
C ILE A 41 -2.99 -0.75 -8.08
N HIS A 42 -3.01 -1.41 -9.23
CA HIS A 42 -3.16 -2.85 -9.32
C HIS A 42 -1.78 -3.51 -9.36
N THR A 43 -1.58 -4.50 -8.50
CA THR A 43 -0.34 -5.26 -8.45
C THR A 43 -0.63 -6.73 -8.13
N THR A 44 0.43 -7.52 -8.07
CA THR A 44 0.34 -8.94 -7.70
C THR A 44 0.98 -9.15 -6.33
N PRO A 45 0.63 -10.23 -5.60
CA PRO A 45 1.32 -10.57 -4.36
C PRO A 45 2.84 -10.66 -4.51
N ALA A 46 3.34 -11.20 -5.64
CA ALA A 46 4.77 -11.31 -5.92
C ALA A 46 5.45 -9.94 -6.11
N LYS A 47 4.83 -9.04 -6.88
CA LYS A 47 5.35 -7.68 -7.09
C LYS A 47 5.32 -6.84 -5.82
N LEU A 48 4.24 -6.93 -5.05
CA LEU A 48 4.16 -6.23 -3.75
C LEU A 48 5.25 -6.73 -2.80
N ARG A 49 5.49 -8.04 -2.76
CA ARG A 49 6.58 -8.62 -1.94
C ARG A 49 7.95 -8.08 -2.35
N ALA A 50 8.26 -8.10 -3.65
CA ALA A 50 9.51 -7.56 -4.17
C ALA A 50 9.68 -6.07 -3.83
N PHE A 51 8.62 -5.26 -3.98
CA PHE A 51 8.62 -3.86 -3.60
C PHE A 51 8.91 -3.65 -2.11
N LEU A 52 8.25 -4.42 -1.23
CA LEU A 52 8.48 -4.32 0.21
C LEU A 52 9.89 -4.76 0.62
N ASP A 53 10.46 -5.74 -0.07
CA ASP A 53 11.83 -6.20 0.22
C ASP A 53 12.85 -5.14 -0.21
N GLY A 54 12.73 -4.57 -1.43
CA GLY A 54 13.58 -3.45 -1.87
C GLY A 54 13.46 -2.20 -0.98
N ALA A 55 12.25 -1.86 -0.54
CA ALA A 55 12.03 -0.74 0.40
C ALA A 55 12.72 -0.96 1.75
N LYS A 56 12.75 -2.19 2.27
CA LYS A 56 13.48 -2.50 3.52
C LYS A 56 15.00 -2.48 3.34
N GLU A 57 15.48 -2.79 2.14
CA GLU A 57 16.89 -2.74 1.77
C GLU A 57 17.37 -1.31 1.44
N GLY A 58 16.47 -0.33 1.45
CA GLY A 58 16.78 1.07 1.16
C GLY A 58 16.93 1.38 -0.35
N GLU A 59 16.43 0.50 -1.23
CA GLU A 59 16.52 0.68 -2.69
C GLU A 59 15.90 2.01 -3.16
N PHE A 60 14.94 2.53 -2.39
CA PHE A 60 14.16 3.72 -2.72
C PHE A 60 14.47 4.94 -1.84
N ASP A 61 15.49 4.87 -0.96
CA ASP A 61 15.77 5.96 0.00
C ASP A 61 16.25 7.25 -0.69
N ASN A 62 16.70 7.16 -1.94
CA ASN A 62 17.06 8.31 -2.77
C ASN A 62 15.84 9.00 -3.43
N LEU A 63 14.62 8.48 -3.25
CA LEU A 63 13.37 9.07 -3.75
C LEU A 63 12.68 9.99 -2.73
N ALA A 64 13.17 10.01 -1.48
CA ALA A 64 12.60 10.75 -0.35
C ALA A 64 13.07 12.20 -0.26
#